data_AF-A0A962I9I4-F1
#
_entry.id   AF-A0A962I9I4-F1
#
_cell.length_a   1.000
_cell.length_b   1.000
_cell.length_c   1.000
_cell.angle_alpha   90.00
_cell.angle_beta   90.00
_cell.angle_gamma   90.00
#
_symmetry.space_group_name_H-M   'P 1'
#
loop_
_entity.id
_entity.type
_entity.pdbx_description
1 polymer ?
#
loop_
_entity_poly.entity_id
_entity_poly.type
_entity_poly.pdbx_seq_one_letter_code
_entity_poly.pdbx_strand_id
1 'polypeptide(L)' 'MQSRRHSLTPASPGTQRELLSLHFGPTDRGRKVYIQASLHADELPGMLVAHHLRRQLSRLEAAGALQGE' A
#
# COMPACT_ATOMS: atom_id res chain seq x y z
N MET A 1 -3.01 -7.62 -7.84
CA MET A 1 -2.94 -6.45 -6.97
C MET A 1 -4.35 -6.01 -6.69
N GLN A 2 -4.78 -6.03 -5.43
CA GLN A 2 -6.06 -5.48 -5.03
C GLN A 2 -5.86 -4.11 -4.37
N SER A 3 -6.66 -3.11 -4.76
CA SER A 3 -6.65 -1.79 -4.13
C SER A 3 -7.87 -1.63 -3.22
N ARG A 4 -7.68 -1.09 -2.01
CA ARG A 4 -8.76 -0.73 -1.09
C ARG A 4 -8.64 0.74 -0.70
N ARG A 5 -9.76 1.44 -0.68
CA ARG A 5 -9.84 2.84 -0.26
C ARG A 5 -10.45 2.92 1.12
N HIS A 6 -9.83 3.69 2.00
CA HIS A 6 -10.28 3.95 3.36
C HIS A 6 -10.56 5.44 3.47
N SER A 7 -11.82 5.82 3.66
CA SER A 7 -12.18 7.22 3.89
C SER A 7 -11.66 7.67 5.26
N LEU A 8 -11.04 8.85 5.31
CA LEU A 8 -10.61 9.47 6.56
C LEU A 8 -11.65 10.48 7.03
N THR A 9 -11.68 10.69 8.35
CA THR A 9 -12.52 11.73 8.95
C THR A 9 -12.17 13.10 8.35
N PRO A 10 -13.16 13.86 7.85
CA PRO A 10 -12.94 15.22 7.34
C PRO A 10 -12.38 16.13 8.43
N ALA A 11 -11.32 16.87 8.12
CA ALA A 11 -10.75 17.87 9.03
C ALA A 11 -11.41 19.26 8.91
N SER A 12 -12.20 19.48 7.85
CA SER A 12 -12.94 20.72 7.59
C SER A 12 -14.09 20.48 6.60
N PRO A 13 -15.16 21.31 6.63
CA PRO A 13 -16.27 21.20 5.70
C PRO A 13 -15.82 21.22 4.24
N GLY A 14 -16.42 20.34 3.42
CA GLY A 14 -16.10 20.26 1.99
C GLY A 14 -14.78 19.56 1.66
N THR A 15 -14.04 19.02 2.63
CA THR A 15 -12.82 18.24 2.36
C THR A 15 -13.04 16.74 2.52
N GLN A 16 -12.48 15.95 1.61
CA GLN A 16 -12.42 14.49 1.70
C GLN A 16 -10.96 14.05 1.56
N ARG A 17 -10.56 13.06 2.36
CA ARG A 17 -9.24 12.44 2.30
C ARG A 17 -9.43 10.93 2.31
N GLU A 18 -8.59 10.21 1.59
CA GLU A 18 -8.61 8.75 1.51
C GLU A 18 -7.20 8.19 1.67
N LEU A 19 -7.09 7.05 2.34
CA LEU A 19 -5.90 6.20 2.27
C LEU A 19 -6.15 5.07 1.27
N LEU A 20 -5.19 4.84 0.39
CA LEU A 20 -5.21 3.73 -0.56
C LEU A 20 -4.26 2.63 -0.06
N SER A 21 -4.79 1.47 0.30
CA SER A 21 -3.97 0.28 0.57
C SER A 21 -3.90 -0.62 -0.65
N LEU A 22 -2.70 -1.08 -0.96
CA LEU A 22 -2.42 -2.01 -2.04
C LEU A 22 -2.07 -3.36 -1.42
N HIS A 23 -2.76 -4.40 -1.86
CA HIS A 23 -2.59 -5.77 -1.38
C HIS A 23 -2.05 -6.64 -2.52
N PHE A 24 -1.03 -7.44 -2.20
CA PHE A 24 -0.32 -8.31 -3.14
C PHE A 24 -0.25 -9.72 -2.56
N GLY A 25 -0.28 -10.73 -3.42
CA GLY A 25 -0.06 -12.11 -2.99
C GLY A 25 -1.29 -12.79 -2.34
N PRO A 26 -1.16 -14.07 -1.94
CA PRO A 26 -2.26 -14.85 -1.39
C PRO A 26 -2.60 -14.45 0.04
N THR A 27 -3.89 -14.27 0.34
CA THR A 27 -4.38 -13.87 1.67
C THR A 27 -4.72 -15.06 2.58
N ASP A 28 -4.72 -16.28 2.04
CA ASP A 28 -5.10 -17.53 2.73
C ASP A 28 -3.91 -18.25 3.37
N ARG A 29 -2.67 -17.83 3.07
CA ARG A 29 -1.44 -18.51 3.49
C ARG A 29 -0.27 -17.54 3.64
N GLY A 30 0.77 -18.00 4.34
CA GLY A 30 2.00 -17.24 4.50
C GLY A 30 1.92 -16.17 5.59
N ARG A 31 2.99 -15.39 5.74
CA ARG A 31 3.04 -14.24 6.65
C ARG A 31 2.46 -13.01 5.97
N LYS A 32 1.96 -12.09 6.80
CA LYS A 32 1.48 -10.78 6.36
C LYS A 32 2.46 -9.69 6.78
N VAL A 33 2.84 -8.81 5.86
CA VAL A 33 3.67 -7.63 6.11
C VAL A 33 2.88 -6.37 5.75
N TYR A 34 2.82 -5.43 6.68
CA TYR A 34 2.24 -4.12 6.44
C TYR A 34 3.35 -3.08 6.30
N ILE A 35 3.32 -2.32 5.22
CA ILE A 35 4.27 -1.24 4.94
C ILE A 35 3.49 0.06 4.82
N GLN A 36 3.83 1.03 5.66
CA GLN A 36 3.34 2.39 5.59
C GLN A 36 4.52 3.33 5.35
N ALA A 37 4.28 4.33 4.50
CA ALA A 37 5.23 5.39 4.20
C ALA A 37 4.48 6.72 4.07
N SER A 38 5.22 7.82 4.16
CA SER A 38 4.68 9.18 4.06
C SER A 38 3.65 9.48 5.15
N LEU A 39 3.95 9.15 6.40
CA LEU A 39 3.07 9.54 7.51
C LEU A 39 3.10 11.06 7.68
N HIS A 40 4.29 11.63 7.63
CA HIS A 40 4.49 13.06 7.44
C HIS A 40 4.72 13.37 5.95
N ALA A 41 4.29 14.56 5.51
CA ALA A 41 4.31 14.94 4.10
C ALA A 41 5.72 15.13 3.52
N ASP A 42 6.72 15.30 4.38
CA ASP A 42 8.12 15.59 4.06
C ASP A 42 9.05 14.36 4.19
N GLU A 43 8.51 13.18 4.50
CA GLU A 43 9.27 11.93 4.60
C GLU A 43 9.56 11.27 3.24
N LEU A 44 10.29 11.99 2.38
CA LEU A 44 10.55 11.59 0.99
C LEU A 44 11.24 10.22 0.81
N PRO A 45 12.22 9.81 1.64
CA PRO A 45 12.89 8.52 1.45
C PRO A 45 11.92 7.33 1.55
N GLY A 46 11.02 7.34 2.55
CA GLY A 46 10.02 6.29 2.72
C GLY A 46 9.04 6.24 1.55
N MET A 47 8.59 7.40 1.08
CA MET A 47 7.72 7.54 -0.09
C MET A 47 8.35 6.89 -1.33
N LEU A 48 9.63 7.19 -1.59
CA LEU A 48 10.35 6.69 -2.75
C LEU A 48 10.50 5.16 -2.70
N VAL A 49 10.85 4.62 -1.53
CA VAL A 49 10.93 3.16 -1.32
C VAL A 49 9.57 2.50 -1.59
N ALA A 50 8.48 3.02 -1.02
CA ALA A 50 7.13 2.48 -1.26
C ALA A 50 6.74 2.53 -2.75
N HIS A 51 7.11 3.60 -3.46
CA HIS A 51 6.89 3.71 -4.91
C HIS A 51 7.61 2.59 -5.69
N HIS A 52 8.87 2.31 -5.35
CA HIS A 52 9.64 1.25 -6.00
C HIS A 52 9.13 -0.15 -5.63
N LEU A 53 8.82 -0.39 -4.35
CA LEU A 53 8.26 -1.65 -3.86
C LEU A 53 6.96 -1.99 -4.57
N ARG A 54 6.05 -1.03 -4.75
CA ARG A 54 4.80 -1.24 -5.51
C ARG A 54 5.08 -1.88 -6.88
N ARG A 55 6.05 -1.36 -7.64
CA ARG A 55 6.38 -1.90 -8.97
C ARG A 55 7.00 -3.30 -8.91
N GLN A 56 7.83 -3.56 -7.91
CA GLN A 56 8.47 -4.87 -7.72
C GLN A 56 7.43 -5.92 -7.30
N LEU A 57 6.58 -5.61 -6.33
CA LEU A 57 5.51 -6.49 -5.86
C LEU A 57 4.51 -6.81 -6.97
N SER A 58 4.12 -5.83 -7.80
CA SER A 58 3.28 -6.10 -8.98
C SER A 58 3.91 -7.12 -9.95
N ARG A 59 5.23 -7.05 -10.17
CA ARG A 59 5.93 -8.00 -11.06
C ARG A 59 6.02 -9.38 -10.44
N LEU A 60 6.34 -9.47 -9.15
CA LEU A 60 6.41 -10.74 -8.43
C LEU A 60 5.04 -11.43 -8.36
N GLU A 61 3.98 -10.65 -8.14
CA GLU A 61 2.61 -11.16 -8.16
C GLU A 61 2.23 -11.70 -9.55
N ALA A 62 2.52 -10.96 -10.61
CA ALA A 62 2.28 -11.42 -11.99
C ALA A 62 3.07 -12.70 -12.34
N ALA A 63 4.23 -12.89 -11.72
CA ALA A 63 5.05 -14.10 -11.85
C ALA A 63 4.62 -15.25 -10.90
N GLY A 64 3.62 -15.04 -10.03
CA GLY A 64 3.20 -16.04 -9.04
C GLY A 64 4.27 -16.32 -7.96
N ALA A 65 5.19 -15.39 -7.72
CA ALA A 65 6.36 -15.58 -6.86
C ALA A 65 6.15 -15.10 -5.40
N LEU A 66 4.96 -14.62 -5.05
CA LEU A 66 4.63 -14.19 -3.69
C LEU A 66 4.10 -15.37 -2.85
N GLN A 67 4.63 -15.51 -1.64
CA GLN A 67 4.31 -16.62 -0.72
C GLN A 67 3.35 -16.23 0.42
N GLY A 68 2.99 -14.95 0.49
CA GLY A 68 2.11 -14.34 1.49
C GLY A 68 1.76 -12.92 1.07
N GLU A 69 1.18 -12.15 1.99
CA GLU A 69 0.69 -10.78 1.77
C GLU A 69 1.66 -9.70 2.24
#